data_AF-A0A2X3CDQ5-F1
#
_entry.id   AF-A0A2X3CDQ5-F1
#
_cell.length_a   1.000
_cell.length_b   1.000
_cell.length_c   1.000
_cell.angle_alpha   90.00
_cell.angle_beta   90.00
_cell.angle_gamma   90.00
#
_symmetry.space_group_name_H-M   'P 1'
#
loop_
_entity.id
_entity.type
_entity.pdbx_description
1 polymer ?
#
loop_
_entity_poly.entity_id
_entity_poly.type
_entity_poly.pdbx_seq_one_letter_code
_entity_poly.pdbx_strand_id
1 'polypeptide(L)'
;MKIRNKNLKEGRATSQNIQKQVVKVQKLHQRLRNIRTDYINKIVYSIIKQKPSYITIEDLAVSNLMKNKHLSKAIASQKFFKFQTKLTVKCKENNIELKIVDRFYQSSKTYSQCGKVKNDLKLYDRVYKCDCGFTIDRNLNASINLKNAKKYKIA
;
A
#
# COMPACT_ATOMS: atom_id res chain seq x y z
N MET A 1 -32.63 -36.32 10.08
CA MET A 1 -33.71 -36.18 9.07
C MET A 1 -33.21 -35.38 7.88
N LYS A 2 -33.16 -35.98 6.68
CA LYS A 2 -32.82 -35.31 5.42
C LYS A 2 -34.08 -34.64 4.86
N ILE A 3 -34.15 -33.31 4.84
CA ILE A 3 -35.17 -32.60 4.07
C ILE A 3 -34.56 -32.27 2.70
N ARG A 4 -34.80 -33.13 1.72
CA ARG A 4 -34.60 -32.85 0.29
C ARG A 4 -35.89 -32.23 -0.24
N ASN A 5 -35.95 -30.90 -0.36
CA ASN A 5 -37.00 -30.26 -1.15
C ASN A 5 -36.59 -30.23 -2.63
N LYS A 6 -37.34 -31.01 -3.41
CA LYS A 6 -37.34 -31.09 -4.86
C LYS A 6 -37.92 -29.80 -5.47
N ASN A 7 -37.24 -29.32 -6.50
CA ASN A 7 -37.79 -28.68 -7.70
C ASN A 7 -38.95 -27.66 -7.53
N LEU A 8 -38.57 -26.38 -7.41
CA LEU A 8 -39.42 -25.27 -7.87
C LEU A 8 -38.84 -24.76 -9.20
N LYS A 9 -39.71 -24.72 -10.23
CA LYS A 9 -39.41 -24.39 -11.64
C LYS A 9 -39.14 -22.90 -11.89
N GLU A 10 -39.01 -22.10 -10.85
CA GLU A 10 -38.34 -20.79 -10.85
C GLU A 10 -37.19 -20.92 -9.86
N GLY A 11 -35.95 -21.06 -10.35
CA GLY A 11 -34.83 -21.61 -9.59
C GLY A 11 -34.33 -20.71 -8.45
N ARG A 12 -35.10 -20.59 -7.36
CA ARG A 12 -34.68 -19.88 -6.14
C ARG A 12 -33.54 -20.65 -5.47
N ALA A 13 -32.44 -19.96 -5.17
CA ALA A 13 -31.30 -20.56 -4.50
C ALA A 13 -31.72 -21.13 -3.14
N THR A 14 -31.50 -22.42 -2.91
CA THR A 14 -31.74 -23.05 -1.61
C THR A 14 -30.71 -22.59 -0.59
N SER A 15 -31.07 -22.57 0.70
CA SER A 15 -30.15 -22.22 1.80
C SER A 15 -28.84 -23.04 1.75
N GLN A 16 -28.92 -24.33 1.40
CA GLN A 16 -27.75 -25.19 1.22
C GLN A 16 -26.87 -24.75 0.03
N ASN A 17 -27.47 -24.31 -1.08
CA ASN A 17 -26.72 -23.79 -2.22
C ASN A 17 -26.04 -22.45 -1.88
N ILE A 18 -26.71 -21.58 -1.13
CA ILE A 18 -26.13 -20.31 -0.64
C ILE A 18 -24.93 -20.61 0.27
N GLN A 19 -25.07 -21.49 1.26
CA GLN A 19 -23.98 -21.88 2.17
C GLN A 19 -22.76 -22.42 1.40
N LYS A 20 -22.97 -23.28 0.40
CA LYS A 20 -21.88 -23.78 -0.46
C LYS A 20 -21.14 -22.63 -1.17
N GLN A 21 -21.86 -21.64 -1.69
CA GLN A 21 -21.24 -20.49 -2.34
C GLN A 21 -20.50 -19.58 -1.36
N VAL A 22 -21.06 -19.36 -0.16
CA VAL A 22 -20.39 -18.62 0.93
C VAL A 22 -19.03 -19.24 1.26
N VAL A 23 -18.98 -20.57 1.45
CA VAL A 23 -17.71 -21.27 1.73
C VAL A 23 -16.71 -21.13 0.57
N LYS A 24 -17.16 -21.22 -0.69
CA LYS A 24 -16.29 -21.01 -1.86
C LYS A 24 -15.69 -19.59 -1.87
N VAL A 25 -16.51 -18.58 -1.64
CA VAL A 25 -16.09 -17.18 -1.58
C VAL A 25 -15.11 -16.95 -0.41
N GLN A 26 -15.38 -17.53 0.76
CA GLN A 26 -14.47 -17.47 1.91
C GLN A 26 -13.10 -18.08 1.62
N LYS A 27 -13.06 -19.26 0.97
CA LYS A 27 -11.80 -19.91 0.55
C LYS A 27 -11.01 -19.03 -0.42
N LEU A 28 -11.68 -18.40 -1.40
CA LEU A 28 -11.05 -17.46 -2.32
C LEU A 28 -10.46 -16.25 -1.60
N HIS A 29 -11.23 -15.62 -0.70
CA HIS A 29 -10.73 -14.50 0.10
C HIS A 29 -9.56 -14.90 0.99
N GLN A 30 -9.58 -16.10 1.58
CA GLN A 30 -8.45 -16.61 2.36
C GLN A 30 -7.20 -16.75 1.50
N ARG A 31 -7.31 -17.36 0.31
CA ARG A 31 -6.20 -17.48 -0.64
C ARG A 31 -5.62 -16.11 -1.01
N LEU A 32 -6.47 -15.15 -1.38
CA LEU A 32 -6.03 -13.79 -1.71
C LEU A 32 -5.39 -13.07 -0.51
N ARG A 33 -5.90 -13.29 0.71
CA ARG A 33 -5.29 -12.74 1.93
C ARG A 33 -3.90 -13.32 2.18
N ASN A 34 -3.70 -14.61 1.93
CA ASN A 34 -2.42 -15.30 2.09
C ASN A 34 -1.41 -14.78 1.06
N ILE A 35 -1.77 -14.71 -0.23
CA ILE A 35 -0.91 -14.18 -1.29
C ILE A 35 -0.44 -12.75 -0.96
N ARG A 36 -1.37 -11.86 -0.57
CA ARG A 36 -1.00 -10.49 -0.18
C ARG A 36 -0.10 -10.43 1.05
N THR A 37 -0.30 -11.33 2.01
CA THR A 37 0.51 -11.36 3.23
C THR A 37 1.92 -11.88 2.94
N ASP A 38 2.04 -12.88 2.07
CA ASP A 38 3.30 -13.40 1.56
C ASP A 38 4.07 -12.34 0.77
N TYR A 39 3.40 -11.62 -0.14
CA TYR A 39 4.00 -10.50 -0.87
C TYR A 39 4.58 -9.44 0.09
N ILE A 40 3.81 -9.00 1.09
CA ILE A 40 4.30 -8.04 2.09
C ILE A 40 5.52 -8.58 2.83
N ASN A 41 5.51 -9.86 3.24
CA ASN A 41 6.65 -10.48 3.91
C ASN A 41 7.91 -10.44 3.05
N LYS A 42 7.79 -10.82 1.77
CA LYS A 42 8.90 -10.86 0.83
C LYS A 42 9.50 -9.47 0.59
N ILE A 43 8.65 -8.46 0.40
CA ILE A 43 9.12 -7.08 0.22
C ILE A 43 9.81 -6.57 1.48
N VAL A 44 9.19 -6.70 2.66
CA VAL A 44 9.82 -6.28 3.92
C VAL A 44 11.16 -7.00 4.13
N TYR A 45 11.20 -8.31 3.92
CA TYR A 45 12.45 -9.07 4.00
C TYR A 45 13.51 -8.55 3.02
N SER A 46 13.14 -8.29 1.76
CA SER A 46 14.10 -7.76 0.76
C SER A 46 14.67 -6.39 1.11
N ILE A 47 13.89 -5.54 1.81
CA ILE A 47 14.35 -4.24 2.27
C ILE A 47 15.31 -4.43 3.45
N ILE A 48 14.91 -5.22 4.46
CA ILE A 48 15.69 -5.42 5.68
C ILE A 48 17.01 -6.16 5.41
N LYS A 49 17.00 -7.12 4.47
CA LYS A 49 18.20 -7.88 4.06
C LYS A 49 19.34 -6.99 3.55
N GLN A 50 19.03 -5.79 3.04
CA GLN A 50 20.03 -4.82 2.58
C GLN A 50 20.77 -4.13 3.75
N LYS A 51 20.33 -4.32 5.00
CA LYS A 51 20.91 -3.72 6.21
C LYS A 51 21.10 -2.19 6.11
N PRO A 52 20.05 -1.43 5.74
CA PRO A 52 20.14 0.03 5.74
C PRO A 52 20.31 0.56 7.16
N SER A 53 21.03 1.68 7.32
CA SER A 53 21.13 2.37 8.62
C SER A 53 19.79 2.94 9.08
N TYR A 54 18.97 3.40 8.13
CA TYR A 54 17.60 3.83 8.37
C TYR A 54 16.73 3.64 7.13
N ILE A 55 15.42 3.59 7.33
CA ILE A 55 14.41 3.56 6.27
C ILE A 55 13.46 4.73 6.49
N THR A 56 13.13 5.46 5.44
CA THR A 56 12.16 6.57 5.51
C THR A 56 10.90 6.23 4.74
N ILE A 57 9.73 6.43 5.35
CA ILE A 57 8.41 6.27 4.74
C ILE A 57 7.55 7.50 4.98
N GLU A 58 6.55 7.70 4.12
CA GLU A 58 5.52 8.72 4.32
C GLU A 58 4.47 8.26 5.33
N ASP A 59 3.99 9.19 6.14
CA ASP A 59 2.71 9.03 6.84
C ASP A 59 1.56 9.06 5.82
N LEU A 60 0.78 7.99 5.77
CA LEU A 60 -0.35 7.86 4.86
C LEU A 60 -1.67 7.92 5.61
N ALA A 61 -2.52 8.87 5.24
CA ALA A 61 -3.89 8.99 5.76
C ALA A 61 -4.82 7.92 5.17
N VAL A 62 -4.57 6.63 5.46
CA VAL A 62 -5.29 5.49 4.84
C VAL A 62 -6.80 5.62 5.01
N SER A 63 -7.29 6.08 6.17
CA SER A 63 -8.72 6.31 6.42
C SER A 63 -9.34 7.33 5.46
N ASN A 64 -8.62 8.41 5.13
CA ASN A 64 -9.08 9.40 4.15
C ASN A 64 -9.05 8.84 2.73
N LEU A 65 -8.03 8.07 2.37
CA LEU A 65 -7.96 7.41 1.07
C LEU A 65 -9.12 6.44 0.83
N MET A 66 -9.59 5.78 1.89
CA MET A 66 -10.74 4.88 1.85
C MET A 66 -12.08 5.57 1.57
N LYS A 67 -12.17 6.90 1.72
CA LYS A 67 -13.40 7.67 1.43
C LYS A 67 -13.68 7.78 -0.08
N ASN A 68 -12.68 7.61 -0.93
CA ASN A 68 -12.86 7.64 -2.38
C ASN A 68 -13.50 6.34 -2.87
N LYS A 69 -14.79 6.36 -3.22
CA LYS A 69 -15.55 5.16 -3.64
C LYS A 69 -14.98 4.45 -4.88
N HIS A 70 -14.31 5.17 -5.78
CA HIS A 70 -13.72 4.57 -6.98
C HIS A 70 -12.40 3.83 -6.69
N LEU A 71 -11.61 4.33 -5.73
CA LEU A 71 -10.29 3.79 -5.43
C LEU A 71 -10.23 2.94 -4.15
N SER A 72 -11.23 3.05 -3.26
CA SER A 72 -11.22 2.42 -1.93
C SER A 72 -11.01 0.90 -1.99
N LYS A 73 -11.61 0.22 -2.97
CA LYS A 73 -11.44 -1.23 -3.17
C LYS A 73 -9.98 -1.57 -3.52
N ALA A 74 -9.36 -0.80 -4.41
CA ALA A 74 -7.97 -0.98 -4.79
C ALA A 74 -7.04 -0.68 -3.61
N ILE A 75 -7.29 0.42 -2.88
CA ILE A 75 -6.50 0.85 -1.71
C ILE A 75 -6.59 -0.17 -0.57
N ALA A 76 -7.79 -0.66 -0.25
CA ALA A 76 -7.99 -1.71 0.75
C ALA A 76 -7.18 -2.97 0.44
N SER A 77 -7.04 -3.29 -0.85
CA SER A 77 -6.31 -4.47 -1.29
C SER A 77 -4.79 -4.36 -1.11
N GLN A 78 -4.24 -3.14 -1.03
CA GLN A 78 -2.80 -2.90 -0.84
C GLN A 78 -2.33 -3.10 0.61
N LYS A 79 -3.24 -3.00 1.59
CA LYS A 79 -2.95 -3.22 3.02
C LYS A 79 -1.79 -2.37 3.57
N PHE A 80 -1.75 -1.08 3.23
CA PHE A 80 -0.69 -0.15 3.66
C PHE A 80 -0.39 -0.18 5.15
N PHE A 81 -1.43 -0.19 6.00
CA PHE A 81 -1.24 -0.29 7.45
C PHE A 81 -0.50 -1.58 7.86
N LYS A 82 -0.88 -2.73 7.30
CA LYS A 82 -0.23 -4.01 7.60
C LYS A 82 1.23 -4.04 7.11
N PHE A 83 1.51 -3.40 5.97
CA PHE A 83 2.87 -3.24 5.48
C PHE A 83 3.71 -2.42 6.47
N GLN A 84 3.22 -1.25 6.88
CA GLN A 84 3.90 -0.39 7.85
C GLN A 84 4.15 -1.12 9.16
N THR A 85 3.13 -1.77 9.75
CA THR A 85 3.30 -2.53 11.01
C THR A 85 4.39 -3.60 10.89
N LYS A 86 4.40 -4.37 9.80
CA LYS A 86 5.42 -5.41 9.60
C LYS A 86 6.81 -4.83 9.42
N LEU A 87 6.93 -3.73 8.67
CA LEU A 87 8.18 -3.04 8.48
C LEU A 87 8.71 -2.50 9.82
N THR A 88 7.87 -1.83 10.62
CA THR A 88 8.24 -1.33 11.96
C THR A 88 8.77 -2.45 12.86
N VAL A 89 8.05 -3.58 12.94
CA VAL A 89 8.50 -4.73 13.75
C VAL A 89 9.85 -5.24 13.26
N LYS A 90 10.02 -5.45 11.95
CA LYS A 90 11.28 -5.98 11.40
C LYS A 90 12.44 -4.99 11.52
N CYS A 91 12.18 -3.69 11.42
CA CYS A 91 13.17 -2.65 11.68
C CYS A 91 13.66 -2.72 13.12
N LYS A 92 12.75 -2.81 14.10
CA LYS A 92 13.08 -2.93 15.53
C LYS A 92 13.90 -4.19 15.82
N GLU A 93 13.52 -5.33 15.27
CA GLU A 93 14.27 -6.59 15.41
C GLU A 93 15.70 -6.54 14.83
N ASN A 94 15.96 -5.65 13.87
CA ASN A 94 17.25 -5.56 13.17
C ASN A 94 18.03 -4.28 13.52
N ASN A 95 17.61 -3.52 14.53
CA ASN A 95 18.20 -2.24 14.92
C ASN A 95 18.30 -1.22 13.77
N ILE A 96 17.28 -1.20 12.90
CA ILE A 96 17.17 -0.24 11.79
C ILE A 96 16.19 0.86 12.20
N GLU A 97 16.59 2.12 12.08
CA GLU A 97 15.70 3.25 12.38
C GLU A 97 14.63 3.40 11.29
N LEU A 98 13.35 3.38 11.67
CA LEU A 98 12.25 3.67 10.75
C LEU A 98 11.74 5.10 10.97
N LYS A 99 11.99 5.97 9.98
CA LYS A 99 11.60 7.37 9.94
C LYS A 99 10.26 7.54 9.23
N ILE A 100 9.33 8.22 9.86
CA ILE A 100 8.03 8.58 9.31
C ILE A 100 8.01 10.08 9.06
N VAL A 101 7.92 10.44 7.79
CA VAL A 101 7.81 11.83 7.35
C VAL A 101 6.35 12.26 7.31
N ASP A 102 6.09 13.51 7.65
CA ASP A 102 4.74 14.07 7.65
C ASP A 102 4.07 13.97 6.27
N ARG A 103 2.76 13.70 6.26
CA ARG A 103 1.96 13.51 5.05
C ARG A 103 1.89 14.73 4.13
N PHE A 104 2.11 15.93 4.66
CA PHE A 104 2.11 17.18 3.89
C PHE A 104 3.51 17.50 3.34
N TYR A 105 4.50 16.66 3.62
CA TYR A 105 5.81 16.78 3.01
C TYR A 105 5.70 16.56 1.50
N GLN A 106 6.24 17.51 0.74
CA GLN A 106 6.10 17.57 -0.71
C GLN A 106 7.12 16.66 -1.43
N SER A 107 7.23 15.40 -1.00
CA SER A 107 8.18 14.42 -1.54
C SER A 107 8.08 14.30 -3.05
N SER A 108 6.87 14.20 -3.59
CA SER A 108 6.66 14.07 -5.03
C SER A 108 6.87 15.41 -5.73
N LYS A 109 6.30 16.51 -5.25
CA LYS A 109 6.29 17.81 -5.94
C LYS A 109 7.63 18.54 -5.97
N THR A 110 8.52 18.29 -5.02
CA THR A 110 9.84 18.93 -4.96
C THR A 110 10.81 18.24 -5.90
N TYR A 111 11.52 18.96 -6.76
CA TYR A 111 12.61 18.39 -7.54
C TYR A 111 13.81 18.10 -6.63
N SER A 112 14.24 16.84 -6.58
CA SER A 112 15.30 16.40 -5.65
C SER A 112 16.66 17.03 -5.91
N GLN A 113 16.92 17.49 -7.15
CA GLN A 113 18.20 18.12 -7.51
C GLN A 113 18.28 19.60 -7.15
N CYS A 114 17.20 20.37 -7.34
CA CYS A 114 17.24 21.83 -7.24
C CYS A 114 16.29 22.43 -6.19
N GLY A 115 15.44 21.60 -5.56
CA GLY A 115 14.52 22.04 -4.51
C GLY A 115 13.31 22.85 -4.99
N LYS A 116 13.20 23.17 -6.29
CA LYS A 116 12.01 23.81 -6.86
C LYS A 116 10.78 22.93 -6.65
N VAL A 117 9.62 23.55 -6.45
CA VAL A 117 8.35 22.84 -6.25
C VAL A 117 7.50 22.95 -7.51
N LYS A 118 7.07 21.80 -8.04
CA LYS A 118 6.08 21.71 -9.11
C LYS A 118 4.67 21.70 -8.54
N ASN A 119 3.98 22.84 -8.59
CA ASN A 119 2.65 22.99 -8.00
C ASN A 119 1.55 22.27 -8.79
N ASP A 120 1.69 22.19 -10.12
CA ASP A 120 0.72 21.71 -11.11
C ASP A 120 0.85 20.20 -11.43
N LEU A 121 1.50 19.43 -10.54
CA LEU A 121 1.70 18.02 -10.73
C LEU A 121 0.39 17.22 -10.79
N LYS A 122 0.21 16.43 -11.86
CA LYS A 122 -0.92 15.50 -12.01
C LYS A 122 -0.53 14.05 -11.71
N LEU A 123 -1.52 13.22 -11.39
CA LEU A 123 -1.29 11.81 -11.05
C LEU A 123 -0.73 10.98 -12.21
N TYR A 124 -1.04 11.34 -13.46
CA TYR A 124 -0.52 10.65 -14.65
C TYR A 124 0.89 11.09 -15.05
N ASP A 125 1.42 12.17 -14.46
CA ASP A 125 2.78 12.62 -14.72
C ASP A 125 3.77 11.64 -14.07
N ARG A 126 4.37 10.78 -14.89
CA ARG A 126 5.33 9.76 -14.44
C ARG A 126 6.78 10.24 -14.52
N VAL A 127 7.08 11.11 -15.47
CA VAL A 127 8.43 11.66 -15.69
C VAL A 127 8.42 13.15 -15.38
N TYR A 128 9.40 13.56 -14.62
CA TYR A 128 9.65 14.94 -14.24
C TYR A 128 10.67 15.53 -15.17
N LYS A 129 10.40 16.73 -15.67
CA LYS A 129 11.36 17.56 -16.37
C LYS A 129 11.44 18.88 -15.61
N CYS A 130 12.62 19.23 -15.14
CA CYS A 130 12.87 20.49 -14.46
C CYS A 130 13.48 21.48 -15.44
N ASP A 131 13.25 22.78 -15.22
CA ASP A 131 13.87 23.85 -16.00
C ASP A 131 15.41 23.84 -15.90
N CYS A 132 15.96 23.20 -14.86
CA CYS A 132 17.41 22.99 -14.74
C CYS A 132 17.96 21.86 -15.64
N GLY A 133 17.14 21.31 -16.53
CA GLY A 133 17.50 20.20 -17.43
C GLY A 133 17.38 18.80 -16.81
N PHE A 134 17.11 18.71 -15.52
CA PHE A 134 17.01 17.42 -14.82
C PHE A 134 15.74 16.65 -15.22
N THR A 135 15.90 15.38 -15.58
CA THR A 135 14.80 14.47 -15.90
C THR A 135 14.87 13.20 -15.07
N ILE A 136 13.76 12.83 -14.42
CA ILE A 136 13.71 11.69 -13.48
C ILE A 136 12.31 11.08 -13.41
N ASP A 137 12.20 9.79 -13.06
CA ASP A 137 10.91 9.20 -12.67
C ASP A 137 10.39 9.84 -11.36
N ARG A 138 9.10 10.13 -11.31
CA ARG A 138 8.45 10.78 -10.15
C ARG A 138 8.65 10.00 -8.85
N ASN A 139 8.52 8.68 -8.89
CA ASN A 139 8.64 7.87 -7.68
C ASN A 139 10.10 7.82 -7.21
N LEU A 140 11.06 7.76 -8.14
CA LEU A 140 12.48 7.88 -7.80
C LEU A 140 12.79 9.26 -7.17
N ASN A 141 12.30 10.35 -7.77
CA ASN A 141 12.40 11.70 -7.20
C ASN A 141 11.86 11.77 -5.77
N ALA A 142 10.64 11.24 -5.56
CA ALA A 142 10.03 11.18 -4.22
C ALA A 142 10.87 10.37 -3.23
N SER A 143 11.44 9.23 -3.66
CA SER A 143 12.30 8.41 -2.80
C SER A 143 13.58 9.14 -2.36
N ILE A 144 14.17 9.96 -3.24
CA ILE A 144 15.36 10.76 -2.93
C ILE A 144 14.99 11.87 -1.92
N ASN A 145 13.86 12.53 -2.12
CA ASN A 145 13.38 13.54 -1.18
C ASN A 145 13.09 12.94 0.20
N LEU A 146 12.46 11.76 0.27
CA LEU A 146 12.22 11.07 1.54
C LEU A 146 13.52 10.67 2.22
N LYS A 147 14.51 10.17 1.47
CA LYS A 147 15.85 9.89 2.01
C LYS A 147 16.47 11.14 2.65
N ASN A 148 16.29 12.30 2.01
CA ASN A 148 16.86 13.58 2.44
C ASN A 148 15.97 14.37 3.43
N ALA A 149 14.84 13.81 3.88
CA ALA A 149 13.91 14.52 4.74
C ALA A 149 14.53 14.80 6.12
N LYS A 150 14.50 16.08 6.53
CA LYS A 150 15.07 16.54 7.81
C LYS A 150 14.09 16.48 8.99
N LYS A 151 12.79 16.54 8.70
CA LYS A 151 11.72 16.51 9.71
C LYS A 151 10.99 15.18 9.60
N TYR A 152 11.10 14.36 10.64
CA TYR A 152 10.47 13.05 10.72
C TYR A 152 10.23 12.66 12.18
N LYS A 153 9.41 11.62 12.37
CA LYS A 153 9.21 10.93 13.65
C LYS A 153 9.79 9.53 13.56
N ILE A 154 10.30 8.99 14.67
CA ILE A 154 10.74 7.59 14.73
C ILE A 154 9.54 6.70 15.11
N ALA A 155 9.40 5.55 14.44
CA ALA A 155 8.29 4.61 14.61
C ALA A 155 8.48 3.55 15.72
#